data_AF-A0A2G6R228-F1
#
_entry.id   AF-A0A2G6R228-F1
#
_cell.length_a   1.000
_cell.length_b   1.000
_cell.length_c   1.000
_cell.angle_alpha   90.00
_cell.angle_beta   90.00
_cell.angle_gamma   90.00
#
_symmetry.space_group_name_H-M   'P 1'
#
loop_
_entity.id
_entity.type
_entity.pdbx_description
1 polymer ?
#
loop_
_entity_poly.entity_id
_entity_poly.type
_entity_poly.pdbx_seq_one_letter_code
_entity_poly.pdbx_strand_id
1 'polypeptide(L)'
;MGKPAMLDFVEGKVTIPYLLLHQRLENKKELEELYKKKLDDKQEKWIKDKMKETNALEDTISLAKNLGFEAINTVKDEENSETLVVIMKSMIEREF
;
A
#
# COMPACT_ATOMS: atom_id res chain seq x y z
N MET A 1 -16.36 8.32 -7.58
CA MET A 1 -16.01 7.31 -8.59
C MET A 1 -14.52 7.03 -8.47
N GLY A 2 -14.15 5.89 -7.90
CA GLY A 2 -12.75 5.49 -7.68
C GLY A 2 -12.39 4.27 -8.53
N LYS A 3 -11.11 4.10 -8.82
CA LYS A 3 -10.57 2.88 -9.45
C LYS A 3 -11.03 1.66 -8.62
N PRO A 4 -11.49 0.56 -9.23
CA PRO A 4 -11.81 -0.66 -8.50
C PRO A 4 -10.63 -1.10 -7.64
N ALA A 5 -10.91 -1.55 -6.41
CA ALA A 5 -9.87 -2.10 -5.54
C ALA A 5 -9.14 -3.24 -6.25
N MET A 6 -7.84 -3.41 -5.97
CA MET A 6 -7.00 -4.49 -6.53
C MET A 6 -6.76 -4.46 -8.05
N LEU A 7 -7.26 -3.46 -8.77
CA LEU A 7 -7.06 -3.38 -10.23
C LEU A 7 -5.57 -3.30 -10.61
N ASP A 8 -4.70 -2.76 -9.76
CA ASP A 8 -3.25 -2.80 -9.99
C ASP A 8 -2.73 -4.24 -10.13
N PHE A 9 -3.20 -5.18 -9.30
CA PHE A 9 -2.78 -6.58 -9.36
C PHE A 9 -3.33 -7.30 -10.60
N VAL A 10 -4.56 -6.97 -10.99
CA VAL A 10 -5.20 -7.45 -12.23
C VAL A 10 -4.45 -6.93 -13.47
N GLU A 11 -3.99 -5.67 -13.44
CA GLU A 11 -3.14 -5.07 -14.49
C GLU A 11 -1.70 -5.64 -14.48
N GLY A 12 -1.35 -6.43 -13.47
CA GLY A 12 -0.04 -7.03 -13.32
C GLY A 12 1.01 -6.15 -12.66
N LYS A 13 0.58 -5.12 -11.94
CA LYS A 13 1.46 -4.35 -11.07
C LYS A 13 1.55 -5.04 -9.72
N VAL A 14 2.78 -5.26 -9.26
CA VAL A 14 3.06 -5.80 -7.93
C VAL A 14 3.46 -4.63 -7.04
N THR A 15 2.48 -4.01 -6.40
CA THR A 15 2.71 -2.88 -5.48
C THR A 15 3.19 -3.40 -4.12
N ILE A 16 3.65 -2.49 -3.25
CA ILE A 16 4.25 -2.82 -1.95
C ILE A 16 3.39 -3.78 -1.10
N PRO A 17 2.04 -3.61 -0.98
CA PRO A 17 1.21 -4.55 -0.22
C PRO A 17 1.33 -6.00 -0.73
N TYR A 18 1.41 -6.20 -2.06
CA TYR A 18 1.55 -7.53 -2.65
C TYR A 18 2.97 -8.10 -2.49
N LEU A 19 4.00 -7.25 -2.52
CA LEU A 19 5.37 -7.67 -2.23
C LEU A 19 5.50 -8.18 -0.79
N LEU A 20 4.99 -7.41 0.18
CA LEU A 20 5.00 -7.80 1.60
C LEU A 20 4.16 -9.06 1.83
N LEU A 21 2.98 -9.13 1.23
CA LEU A 21 2.13 -10.32 1.31
C LEU A 21 2.86 -11.57 0.78
N HIS A 22 3.44 -11.50 -0.43
CA HIS A 22 4.18 -12.61 -1.04
C HIS A 22 5.38 -13.06 -0.20
N GLN A 23 6.09 -12.13 0.43
CA GLN A 23 7.20 -12.44 1.32
C GLN A 23 6.76 -13.19 2.58
N ARG A 24 5.55 -12.94 3.08
CA ARG A 24 5.05 -13.44 4.37
C ARG A 24 4.18 -14.69 4.26
N LEU A 25 3.61 -14.95 3.08
CA LEU A 25 2.87 -16.19 2.83
C LEU A 25 3.81 -17.41 2.88
N GLU A 26 3.42 -18.42 3.65
CA GLU A 26 4.09 -19.72 3.63
C GLU A 26 3.90 -20.41 2.27
N ASN A 27 2.67 -20.40 1.74
CA ASN A 27 2.35 -20.90 0.42
C ASN A 27 2.04 -19.74 -0.54
N LYS A 28 2.99 -19.45 -1.42
CA LYS A 28 2.93 -18.33 -2.37
C LYS A 28 2.15 -18.65 -3.64
N LYS A 29 1.96 -19.95 -3.92
CA LYS A 29 1.38 -20.44 -5.17
C LYS A 29 -0.02 -19.89 -5.41
N GLU A 30 -0.84 -19.83 -4.36
CA GLU A 30 -2.21 -19.32 -4.46
C GLU A 30 -2.24 -17.83 -4.84
N LEU A 31 -1.31 -17.01 -4.31
CA LEU A 31 -1.19 -15.60 -4.71
C LEU A 31 -0.64 -15.45 -6.14
N GLU A 32 0.39 -16.22 -6.49
CA GLU A 32 1.01 -16.20 -7.83
C GLU A 32 0.03 -16.63 -8.92
N GLU A 33 -0.83 -17.61 -8.64
CA GLU A 33 -1.86 -18.07 -9.56
C GLU A 33 -2.94 -17.01 -9.81
N LEU A 34 -3.12 -16.03 -8.92
CA LEU A 34 -4.09 -14.94 -9.06
C LEU A 34 -3.52 -13.73 -9.81
N TYR A 35 -2.20 -13.67 -10.03
CA TYR A 35 -1.55 -12.55 -10.71
C TYR A 35 -2.03 -12.39 -12.16
N LYS A 36 -2.31 -11.15 -12.57
CA LYS A 36 -2.84 -10.80 -13.92
C LYS A 36 -4.14 -11.50 -14.31
N LYS A 37 -4.95 -11.94 -13.33
CA LYS A 37 -6.27 -12.50 -13.58
C LYS A 37 -7.37 -11.57 -13.09
N LYS A 38 -8.52 -11.63 -13.76
CA LYS A 38 -9.76 -11.06 -13.21
C LYS A 38 -10.10 -11.85 -11.95
N LEU A 39 -10.25 -11.15 -10.84
CA LEU A 39 -10.60 -11.73 -9.55
C LEU A 39 -12.12 -11.83 -9.42
N ASP A 40 -12.59 -12.89 -8.80
CA ASP A 40 -13.94 -12.96 -8.24
C ASP A 40 -13.97 -12.47 -6.78
N ASP A 41 -15.18 -12.31 -6.24
CA ASP A 41 -15.38 -11.80 -4.87
C ASP A 41 -14.70 -12.66 -3.80
N LYS A 42 -14.58 -13.98 -4.02
CA LYS A 42 -13.93 -14.90 -3.07
C LYS A 42 -12.42 -14.73 -3.11
N GLN A 43 -11.85 -14.60 -4.30
CA GLN A 43 -10.42 -14.35 -4.50
C GLN A 43 -10.01 -12.98 -3.97
N GLU A 44 -10.81 -11.94 -4.22
CA GLU A 44 -10.59 -10.61 -3.62
C GLU A 44 -10.63 -10.68 -2.10
N LYS A 45 -11.63 -11.37 -1.54
CA LYS A 45 -11.75 -11.53 -0.10
C LYS A 45 -10.55 -12.29 0.48
N TRP A 46 -10.11 -13.37 -0.17
CA TRP A 46 -8.95 -14.14 0.26
C TRP A 46 -7.68 -13.27 0.31
N ILE A 47 -7.43 -12.45 -0.72
CA ILE A 47 -6.29 -11.52 -0.72
C ILE A 47 -6.41 -10.51 0.43
N LYS A 48 -7.60 -9.93 0.67
CA LYS A 48 -7.83 -8.98 1.78
C LYS A 48 -7.58 -9.63 3.14
N ASP A 49 -8.09 -10.84 3.34
CA ASP A 49 -7.93 -11.58 4.58
C ASP A 49 -6.45 -11.90 4.82
N LYS A 50 -5.72 -12.35 3.79
CA LYS A 50 -4.28 -12.62 3.89
C LYS A 50 -3.45 -11.37 4.11
N MET A 51 -3.81 -10.23 3.51
CA MET A 51 -3.15 -8.95 3.80
C MET A 51 -3.29 -8.55 5.27
N LYS A 52 -4.48 -8.75 5.87
CA LYS A 52 -4.71 -8.50 7.30
C LYS A 52 -3.97 -9.49 8.19
N GLU A 53 -4.08 -10.79 7.89
CA GLU A 53 -3.41 -11.86 8.66
C GLU A 53 -1.89 -11.68 8.71
N THR A 54 -1.30 -11.19 7.61
CA THR A 54 0.15 -10.96 7.51
C THR A 54 0.57 -9.52 7.86
N ASN A 55 -0.38 -8.65 8.24
CA ASN A 55 -0.15 -7.21 8.50
C ASN A 55 0.48 -6.45 7.31
N ALA A 56 0.37 -6.98 6.08
CA ALA A 56 1.04 -6.44 4.90
C ALA A 56 0.48 -5.06 4.49
N LEU A 57 -0.82 -4.84 4.72
CA LEU A 57 -1.47 -3.56 4.42
C LEU A 57 -1.07 -2.49 5.43
N GLU A 58 -1.16 -2.81 6.71
CA GLU A 58 -0.81 -1.93 7.84
C GLU A 58 0.66 -1.50 7.77
N ASP A 59 1.55 -2.43 7.43
CA ASP A 59 2.98 -2.13 7.29
C ASP A 59 3.28 -1.29 6.04
N THR A 60 2.50 -1.45 4.96
CA THR A 60 2.62 -0.55 3.80
C THR A 60 2.23 0.88 4.17
N ILE A 61 1.12 1.04 4.91
CA ILE A 61 0.66 2.36 5.38
C ILE A 61 1.72 2.98 6.30
N SER A 62 2.27 2.18 7.22
CA SER A 62 3.31 2.62 8.14
C SER A 62 4.58 3.04 7.40
N LEU A 63 5.01 2.27 6.39
CA LEU A 63 6.15 2.62 5.54
C LEU A 63 5.92 3.95 4.81
N ALA A 64 4.74 4.14 4.21
CA ALA A 64 4.41 5.39 3.53
C ALA A 64 4.42 6.59 4.48
N LYS A 65 3.87 6.44 5.69
CA LYS A 65 3.89 7.47 6.74
C LYS A 65 5.31 7.79 7.19
N ASN A 66 6.12 6.78 7.47
CA ASN A 66 7.50 6.95 7.91
C ASN A 66 8.32 7.73 6.88
N LEU A 67 8.22 7.35 5.59
CA LEU A 67 8.90 8.06 4.51
C LEU A 67 8.44 9.52 4.39
N GLY A 68 7.14 9.78 4.53
CA GLY A 68 6.63 11.15 4.49
C GLY A 68 7.07 11.98 5.70
N PHE A 69 7.11 11.40 6.90
CA PHE A 69 7.62 12.07 8.09
C PHE A 69 9.12 12.33 8.01
N GLU A 70 9.90 11.39 7.46
CA GLU A 70 11.32 11.58 7.19
C GLU A 70 11.52 12.78 6.25
N ALA A 71 10.80 12.80 5.13
CA ALA A 71 10.89 13.89 4.17
C ALA A 71 10.45 15.24 4.76
N ILE A 72 9.39 15.28 5.60
CA ILE A 72 8.98 16.49 6.33
C ILE A 72 10.11 16.96 7.26
N ASN A 73 10.73 16.06 8.01
CA ASN A 73 11.80 16.40 8.94
C ASN A 73 13.04 16.93 8.25
N THR A 74 13.31 16.51 7.01
CA THR A 74 14.42 17.02 6.21
C THR A 74 14.23 18.47 5.76
N VAL A 75 12.99 18.89 5.48
CA VAL A 75 12.72 20.20 4.84
C VAL A 75 12.12 21.25 5.76
N LYS A 76 11.60 20.87 6.94
CA LYS A 76 10.81 21.77 7.82
C LYS A 76 11.54 23.02 8.31
N ASP A 77 12.88 23.00 8.34
CA ASP A 77 13.71 24.10 8.83
C ASP A 77 14.31 24.93 7.66
N GLU A 78 13.99 24.57 6.41
CA GLU A 78 14.38 25.33 5.22
C GLU A 78 13.53 26.58 5.05
N GLU A 79 14.12 27.63 4.47
CA GLU A 79 13.44 28.90 4.21
C GLU A 79 12.25 28.71 3.25
N ASN A 80 11.07 29.26 3.62
CA ASN A 80 9.83 29.17 2.83
C ASN A 80 9.28 27.74 2.64
N SER A 81 9.58 26.81 3.55
CA SER A 81 9.17 25.39 3.47
C SER A 81 7.77 25.09 4.02
N GLU A 82 7.08 26.05 4.63
CA GLU A 82 5.86 25.83 5.41
C GLU A 82 4.74 25.22 4.57
N THR A 83 4.54 25.75 3.36
CA THR A 83 3.50 25.25 2.43
C THR A 83 3.80 23.82 1.99
N LEU A 84 5.06 23.49 1.75
CA LEU A 84 5.50 22.15 1.37
C LEU A 84 5.22 21.15 2.51
N VAL A 85 5.57 21.50 3.75
CA VAL A 85 5.31 20.67 4.93
C VAL A 85 3.80 20.40 5.11
N VAL A 86 2.95 21.41 4.92
CA VAL A 86 1.49 21.24 5.01
C VAL A 86 0.96 20.26 3.95
N ILE A 87 1.41 20.40 2.71
CA ILE A 87 1.03 19.49 1.62
C ILE A 87 1.44 18.05 1.96
N MET A 88 2.68 17.85 2.39
CA MET A 88 3.20 16.52 2.72
C MET A 88 2.45 15.87 3.89
N LYS A 89 2.13 16.62 4.96
CA LYS A 89 1.30 16.12 6.06
C LYS A 89 -0.08 15.67 5.59
N SER A 90 -0.72 16.48 4.75
CA SER A 90 -2.05 16.15 4.20
C SER A 90 -2.05 14.88 3.33
N MET A 91 -0.91 14.55 2.71
CA MET A 91 -0.77 13.33 1.91
C MET A 91 -0.67 12.07 2.77
N ILE A 92 0.00 12.14 3.93
CA ILE A 92 0.27 10.96 4.79
C ILE A 92 -0.80 10.70 5.86
N GLU A 93 -1.57 11.72 6.24
CA GLU A 93 -2.62 11.63 7.26
C GLU A 93 -4.00 11.25 6.69
N ARG A 94 -4.06 10.70 5.47
CA ARG A 94 -5.33 10.23 4.89
C ARG A 94 -5.94 9.09 5.69
N GLU A 95 -7.24 9.21 5.97
CA GLU A 95 -8.09 8.10 6.42
C GLU A 95 -8.55 7.28 5.22
N PHE A 96 -8.53 5.95 5.34
CA PHE A 96 -8.87 4.96 4.30
C PHE A 96 -10.09 4.13 4.69
#